data_AF-A0A1M5TM96-F1
#
_entry.id   AF-A0A1M5TM96-F1
#
_cell.length_a   1.000
_cell.length_b   1.000
_cell.length_c   1.000
_cell.angle_alpha   90.00
_cell.angle_beta   90.00
_cell.angle_gamma   90.00
#
_symmetry.space_group_name_H-M   'P 1'
#
loop_
_entity.id
_entity.type
_entity.pdbx_description
1 polymer ?
#
loop_
_entity_poly.entity_id
_entity_poly.type
_entity_poly.pdbx_seq_one_letter_code
_entity_poly.pdbx_strand_id
1 'polypeptide(L)'
;MRDSRTKRHSKRLQFFVLLFFLLILIASSKMFNIDRLLLNNSTKTLELMSSMNIDMNKYSGIKIYDDEILIVSPNKIISLDYNGTVKWKKDIKAINPIVRFGMHNIYILDSINGQVIALDLNGEEIWRYDFKKSIEDIIEKGDCLIVFTKAGEKKDQINIFDLKGDLVGNIILEQGIALDCDISNDKKKVLINVLDLSDEKIKSKVALYSINGYEIWEQDVENDIISKINFIDDKILSVTKSDIKLLNSKQKLLWDRGIDGEIIDLNIDIENKQIILLYAGNKKYLEVISINGRTKMKKEVDKNIKKIYIRDSNIYLVGDKKIYGISKDVFLDYNISEKIKSVGVLKDKLIVITNEGIKIMKLVNLKSN
;
A
#
# COMPACT_ATOMS: atom_id res chain seq x y z
N MET A 1 31.84 -69.64 -15.99
CA MET A 1 30.42 -69.28 -16.26
C MET A 1 29.83 -68.43 -15.12
N ARG A 2 30.52 -67.37 -14.67
CA ARG A 2 30.14 -66.57 -13.49
C ARG A 2 30.06 -65.05 -13.74
N ASP A 3 30.21 -64.62 -15.01
CA ASP A 3 30.22 -63.19 -15.42
C ASP A 3 28.91 -62.67 -16.04
N SER A 4 27.90 -63.52 -16.24
CA SER A 4 26.64 -63.10 -16.87
C SER A 4 25.58 -62.62 -15.87
N ARG A 5 25.70 -62.94 -14.57
CA ARG A 5 24.73 -62.54 -13.54
C ARG A 5 24.96 -61.12 -13.02
N THR A 6 26.21 -60.70 -12.85
CA THR A 6 26.58 -59.35 -12.36
C THR A 6 26.26 -58.25 -13.37
N LYS A 7 26.57 -58.46 -14.66
CA LYS A 7 26.19 -57.53 -15.76
C LYS A 7 24.67 -57.39 -15.94
N ARG A 8 23.89 -58.44 -15.63
CA ARG A 8 22.42 -58.40 -15.74
C ARG A 8 21.79 -57.62 -14.58
N HIS A 9 22.40 -57.67 -13.40
CA HIS A 9 21.94 -56.93 -12.21
C HIS A 9 22.26 -55.42 -12.31
N SER A 10 23.42 -55.04 -12.85
CA SER A 10 23.77 -53.64 -13.08
C SER A 10 22.91 -52.98 -14.16
N LYS A 11 22.58 -53.72 -15.23
CA LYS A 11 21.64 -53.23 -16.26
C LYS A 11 20.21 -53.05 -15.73
N ARG A 12 19.75 -53.91 -14.82
CA ARG A 12 18.44 -53.75 -14.15
C ARG A 12 18.44 -52.53 -13.21
N LEU A 13 19.49 -52.35 -12.42
CA LEU A 13 19.62 -51.19 -11.53
C LEU A 13 19.69 -49.88 -12.34
N GLN A 14 20.48 -49.86 -13.43
CA GLN A 14 20.54 -48.72 -14.35
C GLN A 14 19.17 -48.41 -14.97
N PHE A 15 18.39 -49.42 -15.33
CA PHE A 15 17.03 -49.25 -15.82
C PHE A 15 16.10 -48.64 -14.75
N PHE A 16 16.17 -49.10 -13.49
CA PHE A 16 15.37 -48.52 -12.40
C PHE A 16 15.77 -47.09 -12.04
N VAL A 17 17.07 -46.76 -12.06
CA VAL A 17 17.55 -45.39 -11.87
C VAL A 17 17.08 -44.49 -13.01
N LEU A 18 17.15 -44.97 -14.26
CA LEU A 18 16.66 -44.24 -15.42
C LEU A 18 15.13 -44.03 -15.36
N LEU A 19 14.38 -45.07 -14.94
CA LEU A 19 12.94 -45.00 -14.73
C LEU A 19 12.57 -44.01 -13.62
N PHE A 20 13.36 -43.96 -12.55
CA PHE A 20 13.19 -43.01 -11.45
C PHE A 20 13.47 -41.57 -11.90
N PHE A 21 14.53 -41.33 -12.69
CA PHE A 21 14.76 -40.03 -13.32
C PHE A 21 13.66 -39.65 -14.32
N LEU A 22 13.13 -40.61 -15.07
CA LEU A 22 12.00 -40.40 -15.98
C LEU A 22 10.73 -40.04 -15.20
N LEU A 23 10.47 -40.70 -14.07
CA LEU A 23 9.35 -40.40 -13.18
C LEU A 23 9.51 -39.04 -12.51
N ILE A 24 10.73 -38.64 -12.13
CA ILE A 24 11.03 -37.28 -11.64
C ILE A 24 10.82 -36.26 -12.75
N LEU A 25 11.21 -36.55 -13.99
CA LEU A 25 10.98 -35.68 -15.15
C LEU A 25 9.49 -35.59 -15.52
N ILE A 26 8.72 -36.66 -15.36
CA ILE A 26 7.27 -36.68 -15.59
C ILE A 26 6.53 -35.97 -14.43
N ALA A 27 6.98 -36.16 -13.18
CA ALA A 27 6.44 -35.46 -12.02
C ALA A 27 6.81 -33.97 -12.04
N SER A 28 8.03 -33.63 -12.45
CA SER A 28 8.48 -32.24 -12.62
C SER A 28 7.82 -31.59 -13.82
N SER A 29 7.62 -32.27 -14.95
CA SER A 29 6.86 -31.71 -16.08
C SER A 29 5.36 -31.56 -15.78
N LYS A 30 4.79 -32.34 -14.84
CA LYS A 30 3.46 -32.06 -14.27
C LYS A 30 3.47 -30.89 -13.28
N MET A 31 4.57 -30.65 -12.54
CA MET A 31 4.76 -29.43 -11.74
C MET A 31 5.05 -28.18 -12.60
N PHE A 32 5.62 -28.35 -13.79
CA PHE A 32 5.93 -27.28 -14.75
C PHE A 32 4.80 -27.02 -15.77
N ASN A 33 3.75 -27.86 -15.80
CA ASN A 33 2.53 -27.61 -16.57
C ASN A 33 1.36 -27.14 -15.67
N ILE A 34 1.66 -26.50 -14.54
CA ILE A 34 0.64 -25.77 -13.75
C ILE A 34 0.24 -24.46 -14.44
N ASP A 35 1.03 -23.97 -15.40
CA ASP A 35 0.69 -22.77 -16.18
C ASP A 35 -0.42 -23.00 -17.22
N ARG A 36 -0.89 -24.24 -17.42
CA ARG A 36 -1.96 -24.56 -18.38
C ARG A 36 -3.18 -25.26 -17.79
N LEU A 37 -3.18 -25.60 -16.50
CA LEU A 37 -4.29 -26.31 -15.84
C LEU A 37 -5.18 -25.40 -14.97
N LEU A 38 -4.98 -24.09 -15.01
CA LEU A 38 -5.77 -23.07 -14.30
C LEU A 38 -6.14 -21.86 -15.18
N LEU A 39 -6.42 -22.07 -16.47
CA LEU A 39 -6.81 -20.98 -17.38
C LEU A 39 -8.08 -21.35 -18.16
N ASN A 40 -9.16 -21.58 -17.41
CA ASN A 40 -10.50 -21.30 -17.91
C ASN A 40 -10.88 -19.85 -17.54
N ASN A 41 -9.91 -18.93 -17.64
CA ASN A 41 -10.10 -17.55 -17.23
C ASN A 41 -10.91 -16.86 -18.31
N SER A 42 -12.14 -16.47 -17.98
CA SER A 42 -12.87 -15.52 -18.81
C SER A 42 -12.02 -14.25 -18.90
N THR A 43 -11.49 -13.94 -20.09
CA THR A 43 -10.85 -12.65 -20.33
C THR A 43 -11.90 -11.57 -20.12
N LYS A 44 -11.56 -10.54 -19.35
CA LYS A 44 -12.44 -9.41 -19.12
C LYS A 44 -11.84 -8.14 -19.71
N THR A 45 -12.73 -7.22 -20.04
CA THR A 45 -12.41 -5.85 -20.46
C THR A 45 -13.22 -4.87 -19.61
N LEU A 46 -12.99 -3.58 -19.83
CA LEU A 46 -13.76 -2.51 -19.22
C LEU A 46 -14.69 -1.88 -20.25
N GLU A 47 -15.95 -1.75 -19.88
CA GLU A 47 -16.97 -0.99 -20.62
C GLU A 47 -17.23 0.34 -19.91
N LEU A 48 -17.21 1.44 -20.66
CA LEU A 48 -17.52 2.76 -20.12
C LEU A 48 -19.01 2.85 -19.77
N MET A 49 -19.33 3.08 -18.50
CA MET A 49 -20.70 3.32 -18.05
C MET A 49 -21.05 4.80 -18.10
N SER A 50 -20.16 5.64 -17.54
CA SER A 50 -20.34 7.09 -17.47
C SER A 50 -18.99 7.78 -17.44
N SER A 51 -18.96 9.04 -17.88
CA SER A 51 -17.80 9.90 -17.76
C SER A 51 -18.19 11.28 -17.27
N MET A 52 -17.29 11.88 -16.51
CA MET A 52 -17.38 13.26 -16.04
C MET A 52 -16.20 14.02 -16.64
N ASN A 53 -16.49 15.03 -17.45
CA ASN A 53 -15.46 15.89 -18.01
C ASN A 53 -15.07 16.94 -16.96
N ILE A 54 -13.97 16.66 -16.27
CA ILE A 54 -13.46 17.47 -15.18
C ILE A 54 -11.97 17.66 -15.46
N ASP A 55 -11.53 18.91 -15.64
CA ASP A 55 -10.11 19.20 -15.77
C ASP A 55 -9.39 18.92 -14.44
N MET A 56 -8.88 17.70 -14.32
CA MET A 56 -8.20 17.20 -13.13
C MET A 56 -6.87 17.92 -12.85
N ASN A 57 -6.47 18.89 -13.67
CA ASN A 57 -5.31 19.74 -13.39
C ASN A 57 -5.66 20.94 -12.50
N LYS A 58 -6.95 21.24 -12.31
CA LYS A 58 -7.44 22.31 -11.42
C LYS A 58 -7.66 21.86 -9.97
N TYR A 59 -7.50 20.57 -9.71
CA TYR A 59 -7.77 19.96 -8.41
C TYR A 59 -6.47 19.43 -7.81
N SER A 60 -6.29 19.64 -6.51
CA SER A 60 -5.11 19.23 -5.75
C SER A 60 -5.24 17.84 -5.13
N GLY A 61 -6.46 17.31 -5.03
CA GLY A 61 -6.72 15.99 -4.44
C GLY A 61 -8.01 15.37 -4.92
N ILE A 62 -8.05 14.03 -4.90
CA ILE A 62 -9.23 13.23 -5.18
C ILE A 62 -9.22 11.98 -4.31
N LYS A 63 -10.38 11.62 -3.76
CA LYS A 63 -10.60 10.38 -3.02
C LYS A 63 -11.92 9.76 -3.43
N ILE A 64 -11.92 8.44 -3.50
CA ILE A 64 -13.10 7.64 -3.81
C ILE A 64 -13.48 6.93 -2.51
N TYR A 65 -14.70 7.15 -2.06
CA TYR A 65 -15.39 6.40 -1.01
C TYR A 65 -16.46 5.52 -1.65
N ASP A 66 -17.17 4.71 -0.85
CA ASP A 66 -18.10 3.69 -1.37
C ASP A 66 -19.28 4.27 -2.17
N ASP A 67 -19.75 5.48 -1.83
CA ASP A 67 -20.93 6.10 -2.44
C ASP A 67 -20.66 7.48 -3.07
N GLU A 68 -19.42 7.96 -3.03
CA GLU A 68 -19.08 9.30 -3.51
C GLU A 68 -17.62 9.46 -3.90
N ILE A 69 -17.39 10.49 -4.71
CA ILE A 69 -16.07 10.95 -5.12
C ILE A 69 -15.88 12.35 -4.56
N LEU A 70 -14.84 12.52 -3.74
CA LEU A 70 -14.44 13.83 -3.25
C LEU A 70 -13.33 14.40 -4.13
N ILE A 71 -13.52 15.64 -4.58
CA ILE A 71 -12.51 16.41 -5.29
C ILE A 71 -12.20 17.68 -4.52
N VAL A 72 -10.91 18.00 -4.41
CA VAL A 72 -10.40 19.16 -3.68
C VAL A 72 -9.76 20.12 -4.64
N SER A 73 -10.14 21.38 -4.52
CA SER A 73 -9.46 22.51 -5.15
C SER A 73 -9.00 23.48 -4.05
N PRO A 74 -8.15 24.48 -4.35
CA PRO A 74 -7.52 25.29 -3.31
C PRO A 74 -8.46 25.94 -2.29
N ASN A 75 -9.72 26.21 -2.66
CA ASN A 75 -10.68 26.90 -1.81
C ASN A 75 -11.99 26.13 -1.55
N LYS A 76 -12.13 24.88 -1.99
CA LYS A 76 -13.36 24.11 -1.79
C LYS A 76 -13.16 22.61 -1.92
N ILE A 77 -14.02 21.88 -1.22
CA ILE A 77 -14.23 20.44 -1.35
C ILE A 77 -15.59 20.23 -2.00
N ILE A 78 -15.67 19.32 -2.97
CA ILE A 78 -16.91 18.95 -3.65
C ILE A 78 -17.07 17.45 -3.52
N SER A 79 -18.24 17.01 -3.03
CA SER A 79 -18.67 15.61 -3.11
C SER A 79 -19.57 15.42 -4.33
N LEU A 80 -19.25 14.40 -5.13
CA LEU A 80 -19.99 13.98 -6.29
C LEU A 80 -20.51 12.56 -6.10
N ASP A 81 -21.71 12.28 -6.58
CA ASP A 81 -22.12 10.90 -6.85
C ASP A 81 -21.39 10.36 -8.10
N TYR A 82 -21.62 9.09 -8.42
CA TYR A 82 -21.04 8.43 -9.59
C TYR A 82 -21.64 8.85 -10.94
N ASN A 83 -22.70 9.66 -10.94
CA ASN A 83 -23.24 10.29 -12.15
C ASN A 83 -22.64 11.69 -12.36
N GLY A 84 -21.81 12.18 -11.44
CA GLY A 84 -21.26 13.54 -11.45
C GLY A 84 -22.19 14.59 -10.86
N THR A 85 -23.28 14.18 -10.21
CA THR A 85 -24.17 15.07 -9.48
C THR A 85 -23.49 15.51 -8.20
N VAL A 86 -23.48 16.82 -7.94
CA VAL A 86 -22.98 17.35 -6.68
C VAL A 86 -23.90 16.95 -5.53
N LYS A 87 -23.37 16.25 -4.53
CA LYS A 87 -24.07 15.97 -3.26
C LYS A 87 -23.95 17.14 -2.30
N TRP A 88 -22.74 17.64 -2.10
CA TRP A 88 -22.47 18.79 -1.24
C TRP A 88 -21.20 19.53 -1.67
N LYS A 89 -21.06 20.77 -1.18
CA LYS A 89 -19.88 21.62 -1.37
C LYS A 89 -19.50 22.28 -0.04
N LYS A 90 -18.21 22.38 0.24
CA LYS A 90 -17.67 23.07 1.42
C LYS A 90 -16.61 24.06 0.98
N ASP A 91 -16.79 25.33 1.30
CA ASP A 91 -15.75 26.33 1.12
C ASP A 91 -14.68 26.19 2.20
N ILE A 92 -13.41 26.31 1.78
CA ILE A 92 -12.26 26.26 2.67
C ILE A 92 -11.79 27.68 2.95
N LYS A 93 -11.84 28.08 4.22
CA LYS A 93 -11.48 29.43 4.69
C LYS A 93 -10.12 29.42 5.38
N ALA A 94 -9.07 28.98 4.67
CA ALA A 94 -7.70 29.00 5.17
C ALA A 94 -6.76 29.58 4.10
N ILE A 95 -5.64 30.18 4.53
CA ILE A 95 -4.74 30.94 3.63
C ILE A 95 -3.87 30.01 2.78
N ASN A 96 -3.67 28.74 3.16
CA ASN A 96 -3.07 27.67 2.34
C ASN A 96 -3.53 26.29 2.85
N PRO A 97 -4.78 25.89 2.58
CA PRO A 97 -5.29 24.66 3.16
C PRO A 97 -4.61 23.44 2.56
N ILE A 98 -4.21 22.53 3.43
CA ILE A 98 -3.93 21.15 3.03
C ILE A 98 -5.17 20.33 3.35
N VAL A 99 -5.61 19.50 2.41
CA VAL A 99 -6.70 18.53 2.65
C VAL A 99 -6.12 17.13 2.61
N ARG A 100 -6.44 16.32 3.61
CA ARG A 100 -6.09 14.91 3.70
C ARG A 100 -7.35 14.07 3.85
N PHE A 101 -7.34 12.92 3.22
CA PHE A 101 -8.47 11.99 3.25
C PHE A 101 -8.11 10.77 4.08
N GLY A 102 -8.82 10.57 5.18
CA GLY A 102 -8.77 9.36 5.98
C GLY A 102 -9.53 8.20 5.33
N MET A 103 -9.78 7.19 6.14
CA MET A 103 -10.73 6.11 5.91
C MET A 103 -12.14 6.56 6.27
N HIS A 104 -12.31 7.32 7.36
CA HIS A 104 -13.61 7.75 7.85
C HIS A 104 -13.87 9.25 7.70
N ASN A 105 -12.81 10.07 7.81
CA ASN A 105 -12.93 11.51 7.92
C ASN A 105 -12.15 12.25 6.83
N ILE A 106 -12.48 13.52 6.65
CA ILE A 106 -11.75 14.48 5.81
C ILE A 106 -11.12 15.50 6.74
N TYR A 107 -9.82 15.75 6.58
CA TYR A 107 -9.09 16.69 7.43
C TYR A 107 -8.67 17.91 6.63
N ILE A 108 -9.05 19.09 7.12
CA ILE A 108 -8.60 20.38 6.60
C ILE A 108 -7.58 20.96 7.57
N LEU A 109 -6.40 21.30 7.05
CA LEU A 109 -5.29 21.83 7.82
C LEU A 109 -5.00 23.27 7.44
N ASP A 110 -4.93 24.14 8.43
CA ASP A 110 -4.13 25.35 8.34
C ASP A 110 -2.74 25.03 8.90
N SER A 111 -1.82 24.65 8.03
CA SER A 111 -0.48 24.17 8.43
C SER A 111 0.38 25.24 9.09
N ILE A 112 0.09 26.52 8.85
CA ILE A 112 0.86 27.64 9.41
C ILE A 112 0.34 28.00 10.79
N ASN A 113 -0.98 28.19 10.92
CA ASN A 113 -1.58 28.61 12.19
C ASN A 113 -1.84 27.42 13.15
N GLY A 114 -1.79 26.19 12.64
CA GLY A 114 -1.92 24.99 13.46
C GLY A 114 -3.35 24.55 13.71
N GLN A 115 -4.29 24.88 12.81
CA GLN A 115 -5.68 24.46 12.96
C GLN A 115 -5.93 23.17 12.18
N VAL A 116 -6.57 22.20 12.83
CA VAL A 116 -7.11 20.99 12.21
C VAL A 116 -8.63 21.01 12.35
N ILE A 117 -9.32 20.75 11.25
CA ILE A 117 -10.77 20.56 11.21
C ILE A 117 -11.02 19.16 10.66
N ALA A 118 -11.70 18.32 11.43
CA ALA A 118 -12.18 17.02 10.95
C ALA A 118 -13.62 17.15 10.48
N LEU A 119 -13.89 16.69 9.27
CA LEU A 119 -15.22 16.57 8.72
C LEU A 119 -15.58 15.09 8.56
N ASP A 120 -16.87 14.79 8.67
CA ASP A 120 -17.40 13.52 8.20
C ASP A 120 -17.49 13.50 6.66
N LEU A 121 -17.92 12.37 6.08
CA LEU A 121 -18.08 12.25 4.63
C LEU A 121 -19.25 13.09 4.07
N ASN A 122 -20.16 13.59 4.92
CA ASN A 122 -21.21 14.53 4.51
C ASN A 122 -20.73 15.99 4.51
N GLY A 123 -19.48 16.25 4.91
CA GLY A 123 -18.90 17.60 4.99
C GLY A 123 -19.28 18.37 6.26
N GLU A 124 -19.88 17.68 7.24
CA GLU A 124 -20.21 18.22 8.55
C GLU A 124 -18.97 18.18 9.44
N GLU A 125 -18.77 19.24 10.24
CA GLU A 125 -17.64 19.31 11.15
C GLU A 125 -17.90 18.43 12.37
N ILE A 126 -16.99 17.47 12.61
CA ILE A 126 -17.03 16.59 13.76
C ILE A 126 -16.35 17.27 14.95
N TRP A 127 -15.14 17.77 14.72
CA TRP A 127 -14.34 18.45 15.73
C TRP A 127 -13.29 19.36 15.08
N ARG A 128 -12.72 20.23 15.92
CA ARG A 128 -11.67 21.17 15.56
C ARG A 128 -10.67 21.28 16.69
N TYR A 129 -9.39 21.37 16.33
CA TYR A 129 -8.31 21.57 17.28
C TYR A 129 -7.35 22.66 16.79
N ASP A 130 -6.85 23.48 17.72
CA ASP A 130 -5.89 24.54 17.45
C ASP A 130 -4.61 24.32 18.25
N PHE A 131 -3.55 23.92 17.55
CA PHE A 131 -2.22 23.70 18.12
C PHE A 131 -1.48 25.00 18.43
N LYS A 132 -1.89 26.12 17.83
CA LYS A 132 -1.22 27.44 17.92
C LYS A 132 0.25 27.40 17.47
N LYS A 133 0.57 26.49 16.55
CA LYS A 133 1.90 26.27 15.97
C LYS A 133 1.80 25.47 14.68
N SER A 134 2.86 25.46 13.89
CA SER A 134 2.85 24.77 12.60
C SER A 134 2.57 23.26 12.72
N ILE A 135 1.86 22.75 11.73
CA ILE A 135 1.63 21.32 11.49
C ILE A 135 2.42 20.94 10.26
N GLU A 136 3.29 19.94 10.39
CA GLU A 136 4.14 19.46 9.32
C GLU A 136 3.39 18.50 8.40
N ASP A 137 2.68 17.53 8.98
CA ASP A 137 1.80 16.61 8.25
C ASP A 137 0.80 15.95 9.19
N ILE A 138 -0.15 15.23 8.60
CA ILE A 138 -1.06 14.33 9.33
C ILE A 138 -1.23 13.01 8.60
N ILE A 139 -1.55 11.98 9.37
CA ILE A 139 -1.90 10.67 8.83
C ILE A 139 -2.96 10.00 9.70
N GLU A 140 -3.98 9.42 9.07
CA GLU A 140 -4.93 8.55 9.76
C GLU A 140 -4.37 7.11 9.75
N LYS A 141 -4.21 6.52 10.93
CA LYS A 141 -3.76 5.13 11.12
C LYS A 141 -4.68 4.45 12.13
N GLY A 142 -5.36 3.40 11.68
CA GLY A 142 -6.50 2.84 12.43
C GLY A 142 -7.57 3.91 12.66
N ASP A 143 -8.20 3.91 13.83
CA ASP A 143 -9.19 4.93 14.22
C ASP A 143 -8.55 6.12 14.95
N CYS A 144 -7.34 6.51 14.55
CA CYS A 144 -6.61 7.61 15.16
C CYS A 144 -6.05 8.55 14.09
N LEU A 145 -6.10 9.85 14.38
CA LEU A 145 -5.35 10.86 13.63
C LEU A 145 -4.02 11.11 14.33
N ILE A 146 -2.93 10.97 13.58
CA ILE A 146 -1.59 11.33 14.02
C ILE A 146 -1.24 12.68 13.39
N VAL A 147 -0.81 13.63 14.22
CA VAL A 147 -0.44 14.99 13.81
C VAL A 147 1.00 15.28 14.19
N PHE A 148 1.81 15.55 13.18
CA PHE A 148 3.21 15.92 13.33
C PHE A 148 3.34 17.44 13.49
N THR A 149 3.94 17.86 14.59
CA THR A 149 4.21 19.27 14.93
C THR A 149 5.63 19.38 15.48
N LYS A 150 6.02 20.58 15.90
CA LYS A 150 7.29 20.79 16.63
C LYS A 150 7.05 21.10 18.12
N ALA A 151 7.95 20.61 18.97
CA ALA A 151 8.14 21.04 20.35
C ALA A 151 9.38 21.95 20.44
N GLY A 152 9.17 23.26 20.37
CA GLY A 152 10.27 24.22 20.18
C GLY A 152 10.79 24.20 18.74
N GLU A 153 12.04 24.60 18.52
CA GLU A 153 12.57 24.77 17.15
C GLU A 153 13.02 23.46 16.48
N LYS A 154 13.41 22.45 17.27
CA LYS A 154 14.15 21.29 16.74
C LYS A 154 13.51 19.94 16.99
N LYS A 155 12.64 19.81 17.98
CA LYS A 155 12.10 18.51 18.38
C LYS A 155 10.79 18.23 17.67
N ASP A 156 10.68 17.05 17.08
CA ASP A 156 9.42 16.57 16.53
C ASP A 156 8.48 16.17 17.66
N GLN A 157 7.21 16.51 17.50
CA GLN A 157 6.15 16.12 18.41
C GLN A 157 5.03 15.45 17.62
N ILE A 158 4.73 14.22 18.03
CA ILE A 158 3.68 13.38 17.48
C ILE A 158 2.50 13.46 18.44
N ASN A 159 1.39 14.01 17.97
CA ASN A 159 0.14 14.13 18.72
C ASN A 159 -0.87 13.14 18.15
N ILE A 160 -1.55 12.39 19.01
CA ILE A 160 -2.46 11.32 18.59
C ILE A 160 -3.84 11.61 19.12
N PHE A 161 -4.80 11.70 18.21
CA PHE A 161 -6.19 11.97 18.49
C PHE A 161 -7.01 10.74 18.14
N ASP A 162 -8.06 10.48 18.93
CA ASP A 162 -9.10 9.55 18.51
C ASP A 162 -10.04 10.19 17.47
N LEU A 163 -10.99 9.41 16.94
CA LEU A 163 -11.96 9.93 15.96
C LEU A 163 -12.88 11.02 16.50
N LYS A 164 -13.00 11.18 17.83
CA LYS A 164 -13.80 12.24 18.47
C LYS A 164 -13.02 13.54 18.65
N GLY A 165 -11.71 13.52 18.41
CA GLY A 165 -10.84 14.67 18.55
C GLY A 165 -10.25 14.81 19.96
N ASP A 166 -10.31 13.77 20.78
CA ASP A 166 -9.66 13.75 22.09
C ASP A 166 -8.17 13.41 21.92
N LEU A 167 -7.29 14.21 22.52
CA LEU A 167 -5.85 13.94 22.53
C LEU A 167 -5.56 12.76 23.47
N VAL A 168 -5.23 11.61 22.89
CA VAL A 168 -4.99 10.36 23.61
C VAL A 168 -3.50 10.00 23.74
N GLY A 169 -2.63 10.68 22.99
CA GLY A 169 -1.19 10.45 23.04
C GLY A 169 -0.36 11.65 22.62
N ASN A 170 0.81 11.79 23.24
CA ASN A 170 1.77 12.84 22.94
C ASN A 170 3.19 12.32 23.11
N ILE A 171 3.97 12.32 22.04
CA ILE A 171 5.36 11.85 22.03
C ILE A 171 6.22 13.00 21.54
N ILE A 172 7.26 13.35 22.28
CA ILE A 172 8.27 14.31 21.86
C ILE A 172 9.55 13.51 21.59
N LEU A 173 10.04 13.60 20.37
CA LEU A 173 11.33 13.02 20.01
C LEU A 173 12.43 13.95 20.50
N GLU A 174 13.34 13.41 21.30
CA GLU A 174 14.49 14.18 21.79
C GLU A 174 15.45 14.52 20.64
N GLN A 175 15.53 13.64 19.63
CA GLN A 175 16.42 13.74 18.48
C GLN A 175 15.77 13.12 17.22
N GLY A 176 16.21 13.57 16.05
CA GLY A 176 15.74 13.08 14.76
C GLY A 176 14.38 13.65 14.31
N ILE A 177 13.94 13.18 13.14
CA ILE A 177 12.71 13.62 12.47
C ILE A 177 11.81 12.40 12.25
N ALA A 178 10.54 12.50 12.60
CA ALA A 178 9.58 11.44 12.35
C ALA A 178 9.17 11.42 10.86
N LEU A 179 9.35 10.27 10.19
CA LEU A 179 9.02 10.10 8.77
C LEU A 179 7.72 9.32 8.52
N ASP A 180 7.41 8.36 9.38
CA ASP A 180 6.19 7.55 9.32
C ASP A 180 5.85 7.08 10.75
N CYS A 181 4.59 6.73 10.96
CA CYS A 181 4.10 6.21 12.23
C CYS A 181 3.06 5.13 12.00
N ASP A 182 2.94 4.22 12.96
CA ASP A 182 1.81 3.31 13.05
C ASP A 182 1.35 3.11 14.49
N ILE A 183 0.10 2.71 14.67
CA ILE A 183 -0.51 2.50 15.99
C ILE A 183 -0.94 1.05 16.10
N SER A 184 -0.57 0.42 17.21
CA SER A 184 -0.97 -0.95 17.53
C SER A 184 -2.49 -1.09 17.65
N ASN A 185 -3.03 -2.28 17.37
CA ASN A 185 -4.49 -2.53 17.37
C ASN A 185 -5.17 -2.19 18.72
N ASP A 186 -4.46 -2.35 19.85
CA ASP A 186 -4.97 -2.01 21.19
C ASP A 186 -4.81 -0.52 21.54
N LYS A 187 -4.23 0.27 20.62
CA LYS A 187 -3.98 1.72 20.70
C LYS A 187 -3.05 2.12 21.86
N LYS A 188 -2.28 1.18 22.42
CA LYS A 188 -1.38 1.45 23.57
C LYS A 188 0.07 1.70 23.17
N LYS A 189 0.45 1.32 21.96
CA LYS A 189 1.81 1.48 21.43
C LYS A 189 1.80 2.18 20.09
N VAL A 190 2.87 2.95 19.89
CA VAL A 190 3.11 3.77 18.71
C VAL A 190 4.48 3.39 18.17
N LEU A 191 4.52 3.02 16.90
CA LEU A 191 5.74 2.75 16.17
C LEU A 191 6.10 3.99 15.37
N ILE A 192 7.35 4.43 15.43
CA ILE A 192 7.84 5.63 14.77
C ILE A 192 9.08 5.28 13.97
N ASN A 193 9.11 5.71 12.72
CA ASN A 193 10.31 5.71 11.89
C ASN A 193 10.98 7.07 12.06
N VAL A 194 12.17 7.07 12.66
CA VAL A 194 12.91 8.30 12.95
C VAL A 194 14.12 8.38 12.03
N LEU A 195 14.27 9.49 11.31
CA LEU A 195 15.49 9.81 10.59
C LEU A 195 16.43 10.56 11.54
N ASP A 196 17.57 9.97 11.83
CA ASP A 196 18.63 10.60 12.62
C ASP A 196 19.67 11.24 11.70
N LEU A 197 19.93 12.52 11.98
CA LEU A 197 20.85 13.39 11.24
C LEU A 197 21.97 13.91 12.16
N SER A 198 22.09 13.42 13.39
CA SER A 198 23.11 13.88 14.35
C SER A 198 24.53 13.44 13.99
N ASP A 199 24.65 12.28 13.37
CA ASP A 199 25.93 11.66 13.00
C ASP A 199 26.35 12.05 11.57
N GLU A 200 27.63 11.81 11.24
CA GLU A 200 28.14 11.97 9.87
C GLU A 200 27.40 11.11 8.83
N LYS A 201 26.72 10.04 9.29
CA LYS A 201 25.91 9.17 8.45
C LYS A 201 24.44 9.30 8.83
N ILE A 202 23.61 9.57 7.84
CA ILE A 202 22.15 9.50 7.95
C ILE A 202 21.77 8.06 8.31
N LYS A 203 21.00 7.89 9.39
CA LYS A 203 20.49 6.59 9.84
C LYS A 203 18.98 6.67 10.03
N SER A 204 18.27 5.58 9.74
CA SER A 204 16.87 5.44 10.17
C SER A 204 16.82 4.62 11.45
N LYS A 205 15.83 4.89 12.29
CA LYS A 205 15.55 4.12 13.51
C LYS A 205 14.11 3.65 13.48
N VAL A 206 13.90 2.41 13.93
CA VAL A 206 12.59 1.94 14.33
C VAL A 206 12.48 2.16 15.83
N ALA A 207 11.57 3.03 16.26
CA ALA A 207 11.36 3.33 17.67
C ALA A 207 9.93 2.95 18.09
N LEU A 208 9.82 2.28 19.24
CA LEU A 208 8.57 1.86 19.83
C LEU A 208 8.31 2.66 21.11
N TYR A 209 7.20 3.36 21.14
CA TYR A 209 6.74 4.14 22.29
C TYR A 209 5.44 3.56 22.85
N SER A 210 5.20 3.79 24.13
CA SER A 210 3.85 3.76 24.69
C SER A 210 3.07 4.99 24.20
N ILE A 211 1.74 4.88 24.15
CA ILE A 211 0.86 5.99 23.76
C ILE A 211 1.05 7.24 24.65
N ASN A 212 1.50 7.04 25.89
CA ASN A 212 1.76 8.10 26.88
C ASN A 212 3.13 8.78 26.71
N GLY A 213 3.92 8.45 25.68
CA GLY A 213 5.19 9.10 25.42
C GLY A 213 6.44 8.39 25.95
N TYR A 214 6.28 7.32 26.75
CA TYR A 214 7.45 6.56 27.23
C TYR A 214 8.06 5.71 26.11
N GLU A 215 9.35 5.89 25.86
CA GLU A 215 10.12 5.02 24.98
C GLU A 215 10.19 3.61 25.56
N ILE A 216 9.84 2.62 24.75
CA ILE A 216 9.96 1.21 25.10
C ILE A 216 11.29 0.67 24.59
N TRP A 217 11.64 1.00 23.34
CA TRP A 217 12.95 0.76 22.75
C TRP A 217 13.12 1.45 21.39
N GLU A 218 14.36 1.55 20.92
CA GLU A 218 14.74 1.92 19.56
C GLU A 218 15.76 0.94 18.96
N GLN A 219 15.81 0.86 17.63
CA GLN A 219 16.78 0.07 16.89
C GLN A 219 17.21 0.81 15.61
N ASP A 220 18.52 0.99 15.45
CA ASP A 220 19.12 1.57 14.25
C ASP A 220 19.02 0.63 13.04
N VAL A 221 18.79 1.23 11.88
CA VAL A 221 18.91 0.62 10.56
C VAL A 221 20.04 1.33 9.83
N GLU A 222 21.18 0.66 9.76
CA GLU A 222 22.37 1.20 9.10
C GLU A 222 22.27 1.12 7.57
N ASN A 223 22.82 2.14 6.91
CA ASN A 223 23.06 2.20 5.46
C ASN A 223 21.81 2.10 4.56
N ASP A 224 20.61 2.28 5.11
CA ASP A 224 19.37 2.37 4.34
C ASP A 224 18.36 3.29 5.02
N ILE A 225 17.41 3.80 4.24
CA ILE A 225 16.31 4.64 4.73
C ILE A 225 15.04 3.80 4.79
N ILE A 226 14.45 3.76 5.97
CA ILE A 226 13.15 3.11 6.13
C ILE A 226 12.10 3.99 5.46
N SER A 227 11.39 3.40 4.51
CA SER A 227 10.31 4.06 3.77
C SER A 227 8.94 3.86 4.41
N LYS A 228 8.77 2.75 5.14
CA LYS A 228 7.49 2.41 5.76
C LYS A 228 7.67 1.50 6.97
N ILE A 229 6.84 1.72 7.97
CA ILE A 229 6.73 0.86 9.14
C ILE A 229 5.27 0.51 9.41
N ASN A 230 5.02 -0.72 9.85
CA ASN A 230 3.68 -1.15 10.21
C ASN A 230 3.66 -2.18 11.34
N PHE A 231 2.63 -2.09 12.18
CA PHE A 231 2.23 -3.20 13.03
C PHE A 231 1.50 -4.27 12.23
N ILE A 232 1.81 -5.52 12.56
CA ILE A 232 1.08 -6.68 12.05
C ILE A 232 0.87 -7.63 13.21
N ASP A 233 -0.33 -7.58 13.78
CA ASP A 233 -0.62 -8.10 15.11
C ASP A 233 0.35 -7.48 16.15
N ASP A 234 1.23 -8.29 16.75
CA ASP A 234 2.26 -7.88 17.71
C ASP A 234 3.67 -7.73 17.09
N LYS A 235 3.78 -7.89 15.77
CA LYS A 235 5.02 -7.84 15.00
C LYS A 235 5.16 -6.50 14.32
N ILE A 236 6.39 -6.19 13.93
CA ILE A 236 6.76 -4.93 13.30
C ILE A 236 7.36 -5.25 11.94
N LEU A 237 6.71 -4.75 10.90
CA LEU A 237 7.24 -4.76 9.54
C LEU A 237 7.99 -3.46 9.31
N SER A 238 9.22 -3.56 8.84
CA SER A 238 10.02 -2.43 8.36
C SER A 238 10.36 -2.66 6.89
N VAL A 239 10.19 -1.61 6.08
CA VAL A 239 10.42 -1.66 4.64
C VAL A 239 11.35 -0.53 4.25
N THR A 240 12.46 -0.88 3.61
CA THR A 240 13.37 0.08 2.96
C THR A 240 13.14 0.09 1.45
N LYS A 241 14.02 0.72 0.69
CA LYS A 241 13.92 0.72 -0.78
C LYS A 241 14.14 -0.66 -1.39
N SER A 242 14.90 -1.53 -0.73
CA SER A 242 15.30 -2.84 -1.25
C SER A 242 15.13 -3.99 -0.27
N ASP A 243 14.77 -3.75 0.98
CA ASP A 243 14.62 -4.81 1.99
C ASP A 243 13.28 -4.77 2.70
N ILE A 244 12.83 -5.93 3.16
CA ILE A 244 11.66 -6.08 4.02
C ILE A 244 12.03 -6.96 5.20
N LYS A 245 11.82 -6.45 6.40
CA LYS A 245 12.17 -7.12 7.66
C LYS A 245 10.94 -7.23 8.54
N LEU A 246 10.79 -8.38 9.18
CA LEU A 246 9.79 -8.58 10.22
C LEU A 246 10.49 -8.84 11.55
N LEU A 247 10.16 -8.00 12.52
CA LEU A 247 10.67 -8.03 13.89
C LEU A 247 9.51 -8.44 14.81
N ASN A 248 9.81 -9.10 15.93
CA ASN A 248 8.85 -9.20 17.01
C ASN A 248 8.88 -7.94 17.90
N SER A 249 7.95 -7.85 18.86
CA SER A 249 7.87 -6.75 19.82
C SER A 249 9.09 -6.58 20.75
N LYS A 250 10.03 -7.53 20.74
CA LYS A 250 11.29 -7.53 21.49
C LYS A 250 12.52 -7.33 20.58
N GLN A 251 12.34 -6.72 19.40
CA GLN A 251 13.39 -6.43 18.40
C GLN A 251 14.07 -7.66 17.77
N LYS A 252 13.58 -8.88 18.04
CA LYS A 252 14.16 -10.07 17.43
C LYS A 252 13.71 -10.16 15.99
N LEU A 253 14.67 -10.20 15.07
CA LEU A 253 14.44 -10.51 13.66
C LEU A 253 13.79 -11.90 13.51
N LEU A 254 12.61 -11.92 12.91
CA LEU A 254 11.88 -13.15 12.58
C LEU A 254 12.24 -13.63 11.18
N TRP A 255 12.30 -12.71 10.22
CA TRP A 255 12.83 -12.94 8.89
C TRP A 255 13.22 -11.62 8.22
N ASP A 256 14.08 -11.73 7.23
CA ASP A 256 14.58 -10.65 6.38
C ASP A 256 14.52 -11.11 4.93
N ARG A 257 14.20 -10.19 4.02
CA ARG A 257 14.11 -10.47 2.60
C ARG A 257 14.61 -9.29 1.78
N GLY A 258 15.77 -9.50 1.17
CA GLY A 258 16.27 -8.62 0.12
C GLY A 258 15.47 -8.74 -1.17
N ILE A 259 15.30 -7.60 -1.83
CA ILE A 259 14.64 -7.43 -3.12
C ILE A 259 15.72 -7.15 -4.17
N ASP A 260 15.70 -7.92 -5.26
CA ASP A 260 16.57 -7.69 -6.41
C ASP A 260 16.07 -6.48 -7.22
N GLY A 261 16.43 -5.29 -6.75
CA GLY A 261 16.03 -4.00 -7.30
C GLY A 261 15.38 -3.09 -6.25
N GLU A 262 14.54 -2.17 -6.72
CA GLU A 262 13.88 -1.17 -5.89
C GLU A 262 12.37 -1.43 -5.80
N ILE A 263 11.83 -1.34 -4.59
CA ILE A 263 10.39 -1.35 -4.35
C ILE A 263 9.79 -0.06 -4.91
N ILE A 264 8.87 -0.20 -5.86
CA ILE A 264 8.16 0.89 -6.53
C ILE A 264 6.85 1.21 -5.81
N ASP A 265 6.12 0.17 -5.43
CA ASP A 265 4.86 0.30 -4.71
C ASP A 265 4.63 -0.92 -3.82
N LEU A 266 3.90 -0.72 -2.72
CA LEU A 266 3.67 -1.74 -1.72
C LEU A 266 2.32 -1.54 -1.05
N ASN A 267 1.61 -2.66 -0.87
CA ASN A 267 0.41 -2.74 -0.08
C ASN A 267 0.53 -3.85 0.97
N ILE A 268 0.07 -3.58 2.19
CA ILE A 268 0.03 -4.54 3.28
C ILE A 268 -1.44 -4.84 3.53
N ASP A 269 -1.83 -6.06 3.17
CA ASP A 269 -3.17 -6.58 3.35
C ASP A 269 -3.18 -7.38 4.65
N ILE A 270 -3.50 -6.67 5.74
CA ILE A 270 -3.50 -7.20 7.10
C ILE A 270 -4.56 -8.30 7.24
N GLU A 271 -5.73 -8.12 6.62
CA GLU A 271 -6.84 -9.08 6.65
C GLU A 271 -6.43 -10.44 6.08
N ASN A 272 -5.81 -10.45 4.89
CA ASN A 272 -5.34 -11.68 4.24
C ASN A 272 -3.90 -12.07 4.62
N LYS A 273 -3.31 -11.37 5.60
CA LYS A 273 -1.95 -11.57 6.13
C LYS A 273 -0.91 -11.71 5.02
N GLN A 274 -0.88 -10.72 4.14
CA GLN A 274 0.02 -10.71 2.98
C GLN A 274 0.55 -9.31 2.64
N ILE A 275 1.69 -9.30 1.96
CA ILE A 275 2.37 -8.12 1.46
C ILE A 275 2.42 -8.25 -0.05
N ILE A 276 1.96 -7.22 -0.76
CA ILE A 276 1.90 -7.19 -2.22
C ILE A 276 2.86 -6.11 -2.68
N LEU A 277 3.88 -6.54 -3.44
CA LEU A 277 5.00 -5.72 -3.86
C LEU A 277 5.02 -5.54 -5.37
N LEU A 278 5.30 -4.32 -5.79
CA LEU A 278 5.77 -4.02 -7.13
C LEU A 278 7.21 -3.54 -7.00
N TYR A 279 8.15 -4.22 -7.64
CA TYR A 279 9.55 -3.82 -7.58
C TYR A 279 10.24 -4.01 -8.93
N ALA A 280 11.32 -3.27 -9.17
CA ALA A 280 12.07 -3.34 -10.41
C ALA A 280 13.59 -3.33 -10.20
N GLY A 281 14.24 -4.27 -10.87
CA GLY A 281 15.67 -4.26 -11.17
C GLY A 281 15.85 -4.38 -12.68
N ASN A 282 16.51 -5.45 -13.14
CA ASN A 282 16.60 -5.77 -14.58
C ASN A 282 15.23 -6.02 -15.23
N LYS A 283 14.32 -6.59 -14.44
CA LYS A 283 12.92 -6.86 -14.76
C LYS A 283 12.03 -6.28 -13.68
N LYS A 284 10.74 -6.10 -13.99
CA LYS A 284 9.73 -5.63 -13.04
C LYS A 284 8.83 -6.79 -12.63
N TYR A 285 8.57 -6.91 -11.35
CA TYR A 285 7.78 -8.01 -10.79
C TYR A 285 6.67 -7.49 -9.90
N LEU A 286 5.51 -8.14 -10.01
CA LEU A 286 4.51 -8.20 -8.95
C LEU A 286 4.81 -9.44 -8.11
N GLU A 287 4.86 -9.29 -6.80
CA GLU A 287 5.02 -10.40 -5.88
C GLU A 287 4.08 -10.31 -4.69
N VAL A 288 3.40 -11.41 -4.39
CA VAL A 288 2.57 -11.56 -3.20
C VAL A 288 3.33 -12.45 -2.22
N ILE A 289 3.61 -11.93 -1.05
CA ILE A 289 4.34 -12.61 0.01
C ILE A 289 3.39 -12.81 1.19
N SER A 290 3.38 -13.99 1.77
CA SER A 290 2.75 -14.21 3.08
C SER A 290 3.47 -13.41 4.16
N ILE A 291 2.79 -13.15 5.28
CA ILE A 291 3.43 -12.45 6.41
C ILE A 291 4.62 -13.18 7.04
N ASN A 292 4.77 -14.48 6.74
CA ASN A 292 5.92 -15.26 7.19
C ASN A 292 7.09 -15.21 6.19
N GLY A 293 7.09 -14.27 5.24
CA GLY A 293 8.16 -14.06 4.26
C GLY A 293 8.15 -15.02 3.06
N ARG A 294 7.22 -15.98 3.01
CA ARG A 294 7.12 -16.93 1.88
C ARG A 294 6.37 -16.33 0.70
N THR A 295 6.96 -16.40 -0.48
CA THR A 295 6.31 -16.04 -1.76
C THR A 295 5.11 -16.95 -2.02
N LYS A 296 3.93 -16.34 -2.19
CA LYS A 296 2.71 -17.01 -2.65
C LYS A 296 2.58 -16.97 -4.18
N MET A 297 2.96 -15.83 -4.77
CA MET A 297 2.90 -15.61 -6.22
C MET A 297 3.98 -14.60 -6.61
N LYS A 298 4.63 -14.84 -7.76
CA LYS A 298 5.56 -13.89 -8.37
C LYS A 298 5.35 -13.90 -9.88
N LYS A 299 5.15 -12.74 -10.47
CA LYS A 299 4.88 -12.60 -11.91
C LYS A 299 5.67 -11.42 -12.47
N GLU A 300 6.35 -11.65 -13.59
CA GLU A 300 6.96 -10.56 -14.36
C GLU A 300 5.85 -9.70 -14.97
N VAL A 301 5.98 -8.39 -14.86
CA VAL A 301 4.99 -7.42 -15.34
C VAL A 301 5.62 -6.40 -16.27
N ASP A 302 4.78 -5.72 -17.04
CA ASP A 302 5.20 -4.66 -17.95
C ASP A 302 5.98 -3.56 -17.20
N LYS A 303 7.10 -3.12 -17.79
CA LYS A 303 7.97 -2.08 -17.23
C LYS A 303 7.24 -0.75 -17.01
N ASN A 304 6.13 -0.49 -17.70
CA ASN A 304 5.35 0.73 -17.58
C ASN A 304 4.39 0.74 -16.38
N ILE A 305 4.24 -0.37 -15.65
CA ILE A 305 3.43 -0.42 -14.42
C ILE A 305 4.08 0.37 -13.30
N LYS A 306 3.28 1.21 -12.63
CA LYS A 306 3.75 2.14 -11.61
C LYS A 306 3.05 1.97 -10.27
N LYS A 307 1.81 1.48 -10.25
CA LYS A 307 1.00 1.41 -9.04
C LYS A 307 0.21 0.11 -8.93
N ILE A 308 -0.03 -0.30 -7.69
CA ILE A 308 -0.91 -1.39 -7.29
C ILE A 308 -2.15 -0.81 -6.62
N TYR A 309 -3.33 -1.27 -7.03
CA TYR A 309 -4.59 -1.04 -6.30
C TYR A 309 -5.19 -2.39 -5.93
N ILE A 310 -5.71 -2.52 -4.71
CA ILE A 310 -6.26 -3.78 -4.18
C ILE A 310 -7.67 -3.54 -3.64
N ARG A 311 -8.58 -4.47 -3.95
CA ARG A 311 -9.92 -4.54 -3.35
C ARG A 311 -10.43 -5.98 -3.42
N ASP A 312 -10.95 -6.50 -2.33
CA ASP A 312 -11.55 -7.84 -2.24
C ASP A 312 -10.65 -8.95 -2.83
N SER A 313 -9.35 -8.91 -2.47
CA SER A 313 -8.29 -9.78 -3.01
C SER A 313 -7.96 -9.65 -4.50
N ASN A 314 -8.62 -8.75 -5.24
CA ASN A 314 -8.27 -8.45 -6.63
C ASN A 314 -7.12 -7.43 -6.66
N ILE A 315 -6.13 -7.68 -7.53
CA ILE A 315 -4.98 -6.80 -7.72
C ILE A 315 -5.09 -6.12 -9.07
N TYR A 316 -5.03 -4.80 -9.09
CA TYR A 316 -5.00 -3.99 -10.31
C TYR A 316 -3.64 -3.31 -10.44
N LEU A 317 -2.98 -3.56 -11.56
CA LEU A 317 -1.72 -2.97 -11.93
C LEU A 317 -1.96 -1.85 -12.92
N VAL A 318 -1.49 -0.65 -12.58
CA VAL A 318 -1.77 0.55 -13.35
C VAL A 318 -0.46 1.17 -13.85
N GLY A 319 -0.37 1.34 -15.16
CA GLY A 319 0.63 2.17 -15.83
C GLY A 319 0.03 3.50 -16.28
N ASP A 320 0.75 4.25 -17.13
CA ASP A 320 0.26 5.57 -17.58
C ASP A 320 -1.01 5.49 -18.44
N LYS A 321 -1.18 4.41 -19.20
CA LYS A 321 -2.28 4.25 -20.19
C LYS A 321 -2.86 2.83 -20.22
N LYS A 322 -2.54 2.03 -19.21
CA LYS A 322 -2.86 0.61 -19.20
C LYS A 322 -3.23 0.14 -17.81
N ILE A 323 -4.28 -0.66 -17.72
CA ILE A 323 -4.76 -1.30 -16.50
C ILE A 323 -4.76 -2.80 -16.74
N TYR A 324 -4.06 -3.54 -15.87
CA TYR A 324 -4.18 -4.99 -15.79
C TYR A 324 -4.87 -5.38 -14.50
N GLY A 325 -5.82 -6.31 -14.56
CA GLY A 325 -6.43 -6.91 -13.37
C GLY A 325 -6.00 -8.36 -13.23
N ILE A 326 -5.61 -8.72 -12.02
CA ILE A 326 -5.23 -10.07 -11.62
C ILE A 326 -6.16 -10.48 -10.48
N SER A 327 -6.99 -11.47 -10.77
CA SER A 327 -7.78 -12.18 -9.76
C SER A 327 -7.58 -13.69 -9.92
N LYS A 328 -8.16 -14.48 -9.03
CA LYS A 328 -8.06 -15.95 -9.04
C LYS A 328 -8.51 -16.57 -10.37
N ASP A 329 -9.58 -16.03 -10.97
CA ASP A 329 -10.25 -16.63 -12.15
C ASP A 329 -10.39 -15.66 -13.34
N VAL A 330 -9.94 -14.41 -13.20
CA VAL A 330 -10.16 -13.33 -14.17
C VAL A 330 -8.87 -12.55 -14.44
N PHE A 331 -8.59 -12.37 -15.73
CA PHE A 331 -7.56 -11.47 -16.23
C PHE A 331 -8.20 -10.30 -16.97
N LEU A 332 -7.83 -9.08 -16.60
CA LEU A 332 -8.17 -7.85 -17.29
C LEU A 332 -6.92 -7.30 -17.99
N ASP A 333 -7.06 -6.93 -19.26
CA ASP A 333 -6.09 -6.12 -20.01
C ASP A 333 -6.86 -5.01 -20.72
N TYR A 334 -6.63 -3.76 -20.29
CA TYR A 334 -7.34 -2.61 -20.82
C TYR A 334 -6.41 -1.45 -21.12
N ASN A 335 -6.50 -0.94 -22.34
CA ASN A 335 -5.77 0.25 -22.79
C ASN A 335 -6.70 1.45 -22.83
N ILE A 336 -6.20 2.60 -22.41
CA ILE A 336 -6.91 3.88 -22.42
C ILE A 336 -6.05 4.93 -23.12
N SER A 337 -6.69 5.84 -23.86
CA SER A 337 -6.02 6.90 -24.62
C SER A 337 -5.40 7.96 -23.73
N GLU A 338 -6.10 8.35 -22.66
CA GLU A 338 -5.69 9.40 -21.73
C GLU A 338 -4.71 8.89 -20.67
N LYS A 339 -3.97 9.82 -20.05
CA LYS A 339 -3.03 9.47 -18.98
C LYS A 339 -3.79 9.23 -17.68
N ILE A 340 -3.63 8.05 -17.10
CA ILE A 340 -4.20 7.68 -15.80
C ILE A 340 -3.43 8.41 -14.68
N LYS A 341 -4.15 9.11 -13.82
CA LYS A 341 -3.62 9.69 -12.58
C LYS A 341 -3.80 8.74 -11.40
N SER A 342 -4.98 8.14 -11.29
CA SER A 342 -5.29 7.16 -10.25
C SER A 342 -6.49 6.29 -10.65
N VAL A 343 -6.68 5.20 -9.90
CA VAL A 343 -7.82 4.30 -10.06
C VAL A 343 -8.43 4.07 -8.68
N GLY A 344 -9.76 4.03 -8.58
CA GLY A 344 -10.46 3.43 -7.46
C GLY A 344 -11.21 2.20 -7.90
N VAL A 345 -11.37 1.26 -6.98
CA VAL A 345 -12.10 0.02 -7.22
C VAL A 345 -13.29 0.00 -6.28
N LEU A 346 -14.48 -0.16 -6.85
CA LEU A 346 -15.73 -0.18 -6.12
C LEU A 346 -16.60 -1.33 -6.62
N LYS A 347 -16.77 -2.38 -5.81
CA LYS A 347 -17.58 -3.55 -6.15
C LYS A 347 -17.17 -4.09 -7.53
N ASP A 348 -18.05 -4.04 -8.54
CA ASP A 348 -17.80 -4.49 -9.92
C ASP A 348 -17.36 -3.36 -10.88
N LYS A 349 -17.07 -2.17 -10.35
CA LYS A 349 -16.70 -0.97 -11.10
C LYS A 349 -15.26 -0.54 -10.83
N LEU A 350 -14.62 -0.03 -11.87
CA LEU A 350 -13.37 0.71 -11.79
C LEU A 350 -13.64 2.18 -12.10
N ILE A 351 -13.20 3.05 -11.20
CA ILE A 351 -13.25 4.50 -11.39
C ILE A 351 -11.86 4.93 -11.81
N VAL A 352 -11.70 5.29 -13.09
CA VAL A 352 -10.43 5.67 -13.68
C VAL A 352 -10.36 7.19 -13.76
N ILE A 353 -9.42 7.78 -13.03
CA ILE A 353 -9.20 9.22 -13.00
C ILE A 353 -8.07 9.51 -13.99
N THR A 354 -8.37 10.30 -15.02
CA THR A 354 -7.42 10.70 -16.05
C THR A 354 -7.07 12.18 -15.90
N ASN A 355 -6.22 12.70 -16.78
CA ASN A 355 -5.99 14.14 -16.90
C ASN A 355 -7.22 14.90 -17.43
N GLU A 356 -8.14 14.23 -18.12
CA GLU A 356 -9.30 14.86 -18.78
C GLU A 356 -10.62 14.67 -18.01
N GLY A 357 -10.65 13.80 -17.00
CA GLY A 357 -11.85 13.59 -16.22
C GLY A 357 -11.86 12.30 -15.42
N ILE A 358 -13.06 11.87 -15.09
CA ILE A 358 -13.33 10.65 -14.33
C ILE A 358 -14.18 9.73 -15.20
N LYS A 359 -13.76 8.47 -15.35
CA LYS A 359 -14.49 7.45 -16.08
C LYS A 359 -14.93 6.35 -15.13
N ILE A 360 -16.21 6.01 -15.15
CA ILE A 360 -16.74 4.87 -14.40
C ILE A 360 -16.92 3.72 -15.37
N MET A 361 -16.21 2.65 -15.08
CA MET A 361 -16.04 1.52 -15.96
C MET A 361 -16.59 0.27 -15.28
N LYS A 362 -17.28 -0.58 -16.03
CA LYS A 362 -17.73 -1.90 -15.56
C LYS A 362 -16.83 -2.99 -16.10
N LEU A 363 -16.54 -3.98 -15.26
CA LEU A 363 -15.84 -5.17 -15.69
C LEU A 363 -16.81 -6.11 -16.44
N VAL A 364 -16.53 -6.39 -17.72
CA VAL A 364 -17.38 -7.25 -18.58
C VAL A 364 -16.56 -8.37 -19.21
N ASN A 365 -17.22 -9.48 -19.54
CA ASN A 365 -16.56 -10.56 -20.27
C ASN A 365 -16.23 -10.09 -21.69
N LEU A 366 -14.99 -10.32 -22.11
CA LEU A 366 -14.60 -10.16 -23.49
C LEU A 366 -15.39 -11.20 -24.29
N LYS A 367 -16.30 -10.77 -25.16
CA LYS A 367 -16.99 -11.70 -26.05
C LYS A 367 -15.94 -12.35 -26.94
N SER A 368 -15.84 -13.69 -26.89
CA SER A 368 -15.13 -14.45 -27.89
C SER A 368 -15.89 -14.29 -29.21
N ASN A 369 -15.35 -13.51 -30.14
CA ASN A 369 -15.83 -13.53 -31.52
C ASN A 369 -15.45 -14.86 -32.19
#